data_AF-A0A4R5LAJ0-F1
#
_entry.id   AF-A0A4R5LAJ0-F1
#
_cell.length_a   1.000
_cell.length_b   1.000
_cell.length_c   1.000
_cell.angle_alpha   90.00
_cell.angle_beta   90.00
_cell.angle_gamma   90.00
#
_symmetry.space_group_name_H-M   'P 1'
#
loop_
_entity.id
_entity.type
_entity.pdbx_description
1 polymer ?
#
loop_
_entity_poly.entity_id
_entity_poly.type
_entity_poly.pdbx_seq_one_letter_code
_entity_poly.pdbx_strand_id
1 'polypeptide(L)'
;MCAIPDETGAAIGWLELEIDTWTTTTEPDWRRLMQAFSRNGGGFGLALAQDMFRLPWYAWRIEDVARALGVTRRSLQMALFRESYSFDAALRRCRRLNQMLREGDARCRFAAIARSAAQEPPFR
;
A
#
# COMPACT_ATOMS: atom_id res chain seq x y z
N MET A 1 5.88 14.46 7.39
CA MET A 1 6.24 15.10 6.10
C MET A 1 5.22 16.20 5.86
N CYS A 2 5.58 17.46 6.10
CA CYS A 2 4.75 18.62 5.75
C CYS A 2 5.16 19.06 4.35
N ALA A 3 4.24 18.99 3.39
CA ALA A 3 4.43 19.60 2.09
C ALA A 3 4.08 21.09 2.23
N ILE A 4 5.06 21.98 2.03
CA ILE A 4 4.84 23.42 2.07
C ILE A 4 4.26 23.81 0.70
N PRO A 5 3.06 24.40 0.62
CA PRO A 5 2.50 24.86 -0.63
C PRO A 5 3.29 26.05 -1.17
N ASP A 6 3.42 26.13 -2.48
CA ASP A 6 4.01 27.24 -3.21
C ASP A 6 3.06 28.45 -3.28
N GLU A 7 3.50 29.49 -3.98
CA GLU A 7 2.76 30.73 -4.19
C GLU A 7 1.41 30.56 -4.92
N THR A 8 1.19 29.42 -5.58
CA THR A 8 -0.10 29.06 -6.20
C THR A 8 -1.00 28.25 -5.27
N GLY A 9 -0.51 27.89 -4.08
CA GLY A 9 -1.17 26.98 -3.15
C GLY A 9 -0.94 25.50 -3.48
N ALA A 10 -0.08 25.18 -4.45
CA ALA A 10 0.22 23.81 -4.85
C ALA A 10 1.43 23.27 -4.06
N ALA A 11 1.40 21.99 -3.70
CA ALA A 11 2.55 21.36 -3.05
C ALA A 11 3.08 20.23 -3.92
N ILE A 12 4.40 20.22 -4.14
CA ILE A 12 5.09 19.15 -4.87
C ILE A 12 5.77 18.26 -3.84
N GLY A 13 5.57 16.95 -3.97
CA GLY A 13 6.19 15.94 -3.11
C GLY A 13 6.71 14.77 -3.93
N TRP A 14 7.74 14.12 -3.40
CA TRP A 14 8.31 12.91 -3.98
C TRP A 14 7.87 11.70 -3.16
N LEU A 15 7.33 10.70 -3.84
CA LEU A 15 6.97 9.42 -3.25
C LEU A 15 7.90 8.36 -3.84
N GLU A 16 8.82 7.87 -3.03
CA GLU A 16 9.65 6.73 -3.40
C GLU A 16 8.87 5.46 -3.11
N LEU A 17 8.64 4.67 -4.15
CA LEU A 17 8.00 3.37 -4.04
C LEU A 17 9.03 2.30 -4.38
N GLU A 18 9.44 1.57 -3.35
CA GLU A 18 10.18 0.33 -3.56
C GLU A 18 9.18 -0.75 -3.99
N ILE A 19 9.18 -1.03 -5.28
CA ILE A 19 8.34 -2.06 -5.88
C ILE A 19 9.27 -3.19 -6.29
N ASP A 20 9.28 -4.27 -5.51
CA ASP A 20 9.88 -5.52 -5.96
C ASP A 20 9.23 -5.89 -7.30
N THR A 21 10.05 -5.89 -8.34
CA THR A 21 9.65 -5.98 -9.74
C THR A 21 8.61 -7.08 -9.96
N TRP A 22 7.46 -6.65 -10.47
CA TRP A 22 6.33 -7.40 -11.03
C TRP A 22 6.43 -8.90 -10.83
N THR A 23 6.10 -9.36 -9.63
CA THR A 23 6.03 -10.78 -9.35
C THR A 23 4.91 -11.40 -10.19
N THR A 24 5.15 -12.57 -10.77
CA THR A 24 4.13 -13.44 -11.39
C THR A 24 3.13 -14.00 -10.38
N THR A 25 3.15 -13.51 -9.15
CA THR A 25 2.28 -13.97 -8.07
C THR A 25 0.84 -13.60 -8.40
N THR A 26 -0.03 -14.60 -8.48
CA THR A 26 -1.46 -14.41 -8.71
C THR A 26 -2.26 -14.33 -7.41
N GLU A 27 -1.65 -14.66 -6.27
CA GLU A 27 -2.29 -14.75 -4.97
C GLU A 27 -1.59 -13.92 -3.88
N PRO A 28 -2.33 -13.41 -2.89
CA PRO A 28 -1.74 -12.72 -1.74
C PRO A 28 -0.80 -13.61 -0.92
N ASP A 29 0.18 -13.01 -0.26
CA ASP A 29 1.02 -13.73 0.71
C ASP A 29 0.24 -13.92 2.03
N TRP A 30 -0.64 -14.92 2.05
CA TRP A 30 -1.48 -15.24 3.20
C TRP A 30 -0.68 -15.50 4.48
N ARG A 31 0.52 -16.08 4.35
CA ARG A 31 1.38 -16.37 5.50
C ARG A 31 1.89 -15.08 6.11
N ARG A 32 2.35 -14.13 5.30
CA ARG A 32 2.77 -12.81 5.76
C ARG A 32 1.63 -12.03 6.38
N LEU A 33 0.43 -12.06 5.78
CA LEU A 33 -0.76 -11.41 6.34
C LEU A 33 -1.16 -12.02 7.69
N MET A 34 -1.08 -13.35 7.83
CA MET A 34 -1.34 -14.05 9.09
C MET A 34 -0.35 -13.64 10.17
N GLN A 35 0.94 -13.54 9.84
CA GLN A 35 1.98 -13.06 10.77
C GLN A 35 1.76 -11.59 11.17
N ALA A 36 1.36 -10.74 10.23
CA ALA A 36 1.06 -9.34 10.51
C ALA A 36 -0.17 -9.20 11.41
N PHE A 37 -1.21 -10.01 11.19
CA PHE A 37 -2.44 -10.00 11.99
C PHE A 37 -2.21 -10.50 13.43
N SER A 38 -1.37 -11.52 13.60
CA SER A 38 -1.08 -12.11 14.91
C SER A 38 -0.13 -11.27 15.76
N ARG A 39 0.58 -10.31 15.17
CA ARG A 39 1.35 -9.31 15.93
C ARG A 39 0.41 -8.31 16.59
N ASN A 40 0.33 -8.34 17.91
CA ASN A 40 -0.52 -7.46 18.71
C ASN A 40 -0.06 -5.98 18.73
N GLY A 41 0.90 -5.61 17.87
CA GLY A 41 1.53 -4.27 17.79
C GLY A 41 1.13 -3.45 16.56
N GLY A 42 0.17 -3.94 15.77
CA GLY A 42 -0.28 -3.27 14.54
C GLY A 42 0.61 -3.55 13.32
N GLY A 43 0.23 -2.96 12.19
CA GLY A 43 0.87 -3.16 10.88
C GLY A 43 0.13 -4.12 9.96
N PHE A 44 -1.00 -4.68 10.41
CA PHE A 44 -1.84 -5.53 9.57
C PHE A 44 -2.46 -4.73 8.42
N GLY A 45 -2.99 -3.54 8.70
CA GLY A 45 -3.60 -2.68 7.69
C GLY A 45 -2.60 -2.25 6.62
N LEU A 46 -1.36 -1.93 7.03
CA LEU A 46 -0.28 -1.64 6.09
C LEU A 46 0.09 -2.86 5.23
N ALA A 47 0.29 -4.03 5.85
CA ALA A 47 0.64 -5.25 5.13
C ALA A 47 -0.46 -5.62 4.10
N LEU A 48 -1.73 -5.51 4.49
CA LEU A 48 -2.86 -5.74 3.60
C LEU A 48 -2.89 -4.73 2.45
N ALA A 49 -2.68 -3.43 2.72
CA ALA A 49 -2.66 -2.40 1.69
C ALA A 49 -1.50 -2.59 0.70
N GLN A 50 -0.33 -3.06 1.16
CA GLN A 50 0.80 -3.40 0.30
C GLN A 50 0.47 -4.57 -0.63
N ASP A 51 -0.16 -5.63 -0.12
CA ASP A 51 -0.56 -6.76 -0.96
C ASP A 51 -1.69 -6.37 -1.93
N MET A 52 -2.65 -5.55 -1.51
CA MET A 52 -3.69 -4.97 -2.40
C MET A 52 -3.09 -4.10 -3.51
N PHE A 53 -2.01 -3.38 -3.21
CA PHE A 53 -1.29 -2.56 -4.19
C PHE A 53 -0.50 -3.42 -5.19
N ARG A 54 0.12 -4.50 -4.73
CA ARG A 54 0.84 -5.47 -5.59
C ARG A 54 -0.13 -6.26 -6.47
N LEU A 55 -1.30 -6.59 -5.95
CA LEU A 55 -2.31 -7.40 -6.64
C LEU A 55 -3.64 -6.64 -6.79
N PRO A 56 -3.67 -5.54 -7.56
CA PRO A 56 -4.87 -4.71 -7.69
C PRO A 56 -6.00 -5.44 -8.44
N TRP A 57 -5.65 -6.41 -9.29
CA TRP A 57 -6.58 -7.24 -10.09
C TRP A 57 -7.17 -8.41 -9.30
N TYR A 58 -6.56 -8.77 -8.17
CA TYR A 58 -7.05 -9.86 -7.33
C TYR A 58 -8.46 -9.52 -6.81
N ALA A 59 -9.31 -10.54 -6.72
CA ALA A 59 -10.71 -10.40 -6.32
C ALA A 59 -10.84 -10.25 -4.79
N TRP A 60 -10.24 -9.21 -4.24
CA TRP A 60 -10.25 -8.91 -2.82
C TRP A 60 -11.67 -8.82 -2.27
N ARG A 61 -11.98 -9.68 -1.30
CA ARG A 61 -13.18 -9.61 -0.46
C ARG A 61 -12.78 -9.76 1.00
N ILE A 62 -13.40 -8.97 1.87
CA ILE A 62 -13.07 -8.98 3.30
C ILE A 62 -13.39 -10.34 3.94
N GLU A 63 -14.40 -11.05 3.43
CA GLU A 63 -14.77 -12.39 3.85
C GLU A 63 -13.68 -13.42 3.52
N ASP A 64 -13.05 -13.31 2.35
CA ASP A 64 -11.99 -14.24 1.93
C ASP A 64 -10.71 -14.01 2.72
N VAL A 65 -10.39 -12.74 3.03
CA VAL A 65 -9.26 -12.41 3.93
C VAL A 65 -9.53 -12.94 5.33
N ALA A 66 -10.74 -12.75 5.87
CA ALA A 66 -11.09 -13.28 7.19
C ALA A 66 -10.99 -14.81 7.23
N ARG A 67 -11.47 -15.49 6.18
CA ARG A 67 -11.37 -16.95 6.03
C ARG A 67 -9.92 -17.41 5.97
N ALA A 68 -9.09 -16.77 5.15
CA ALA A 68 -7.67 -17.11 5.01
C ALA A 68 -6.88 -16.94 6.32
N LEU A 69 -7.28 -15.96 7.13
CA LEU A 69 -6.67 -15.70 8.45
C LEU A 69 -7.30 -16.53 9.58
N GLY A 70 -8.34 -17.32 9.32
CA GLY A 70 -9.03 -18.10 10.35
C GLY A 70 -9.74 -17.25 11.41
N VAL A 71 -10.16 -16.03 11.07
CA VAL A 71 -10.81 -15.09 12.00
C VAL A 71 -12.19 -14.68 11.53
N THR A 72 -12.95 -14.04 12.41
CA THR A 72 -14.24 -13.46 12.04
C THR A 72 -14.05 -12.15 11.28
N ARG A 73 -14.97 -11.84 10.35
CA ARG A 73 -15.03 -10.53 9.66
C ARG A 73 -14.99 -9.37 10.65
N ARG A 74 -15.70 -9.48 11.78
CA ARG A 74 -15.74 -8.46 12.82
C ARG A 74 -14.37 -8.21 13.44
N SER A 75 -13.63 -9.28 13.77
CA SER A 75 -12.27 -9.18 14.31
C SER A 75 -11.33 -8.48 13.33
N LEU A 76 -11.43 -8.86 12.04
CA LEU A 76 -10.66 -8.25 10.96
C LEU A 76 -10.96 -6.74 10.81
N GLN A 77 -12.24 -6.37 10.80
CA GLN A 77 -12.66 -4.96 10.73
C GLN A 77 -12.18 -4.15 11.93
N MET A 78 -12.22 -4.74 13.13
CA MET A 78 -11.71 -4.08 14.34
C MET A 78 -10.20 -3.87 14.28
N ALA A 79 -9.43 -4.83 13.77
CA ALA A 79 -8.00 -4.68 13.57
C ALA A 79 -7.69 -3.54 12.59
N LEU A 80 -8.37 -3.51 11.44
CA LEU A 80 -8.22 -2.43 10.46
C LEU A 80 -8.61 -1.06 11.04
N PHE A 81 -9.73 -1.00 11.75
CA PHE A 81 -10.22 0.25 12.34
C PHE A 81 -9.26 0.82 13.39
N ARG A 82 -8.66 -0.04 14.24
CA ARG A 82 -7.63 0.37 15.22
C ARG A 82 -6.42 1.00 14.55
N GLU A 83 -6.09 0.57 13.33
CA GLU A 83 -4.99 1.11 12.54
C GLU A 83 -5.42 2.26 11.60
N SER A 84 -6.66 2.77 11.73
CA SER A 84 -7.24 3.80 10.85
C SER A 84 -7.33 3.39 9.36
N TYR A 85 -7.45 2.09 9.10
CA TYR A 85 -7.70 1.54 7.77
C TYR A 85 -9.18 1.21 7.55
N SER A 86 -9.62 1.39 6.30
CA SER A 86 -10.87 0.84 5.79
C SER A 86 -10.55 -0.04 4.58
N PHE A 87 -11.08 -1.27 4.57
CA PHE A 87 -10.80 -2.27 3.54
C PHE A 87 -11.08 -1.75 2.13
N ASP A 88 -12.31 -1.28 1.87
CA ASP A 88 -12.72 -0.80 0.55
C ASP A 88 -12.02 0.51 0.16
N ALA A 89 -11.76 1.39 1.13
CA ALA A 89 -11.05 2.63 0.88
C ALA A 89 -9.58 2.38 0.49
N ALA A 90 -8.91 1.48 1.20
CA ALA A 90 -7.55 1.04 0.89
C ALA A 90 -7.49 0.39 -0.50
N LEU A 91 -8.38 -0.58 -0.78
CA LEU A 91 -8.42 -1.26 -2.07
C LEU A 91 -8.63 -0.30 -3.24
N ARG A 92 -9.59 0.63 -3.14
CA ARG A 92 -9.84 1.64 -4.17
C ARG A 92 -8.63 2.53 -4.39
N ARG A 93 -7.96 2.97 -3.31
CA ARG A 93 -6.75 3.78 -3.38
C ARG A 93 -5.61 3.01 -4.06
N CYS A 94 -5.37 1.76 -3.67
CA CYS A 94 -4.35 0.90 -4.24
C CYS A 94 -4.56 0.68 -5.74
N ARG A 95 -5.79 0.38 -6.18
CA ARG A 95 -6.15 0.24 -7.60
C ARG A 95 -5.93 1.53 -8.38
N ARG A 96 -6.37 2.67 -7.84
CA ARG A 96 -6.19 3.97 -8.49
C ARG A 96 -4.71 4.34 -8.63
N LEU A 97 -3.91 4.13 -7.58
CA LEU A 97 -2.48 4.40 -7.62
C LEU A 97 -1.78 3.50 -8.65
N ASN A 98 -2.13 2.22 -8.70
CA ASN A 98 -1.61 1.29 -9.70
C ASN A 98 -1.99 1.73 -11.12
N GLN A 99 -3.24 2.16 -11.34
CA GLN A 99 -3.68 2.69 -12.63
C GLN A 99 -2.86 3.92 -13.04
N MET A 100 -2.68 4.89 -12.14
CA MET A 100 -1.87 6.09 -12.41
C MET A 100 -0.41 5.75 -12.75
N LEU A 101 0.16 4.74 -12.08
CA LEU A 101 1.51 4.23 -12.36
C LEU A 101 1.60 3.51 -13.72
N ARG A 102 0.56 2.77 -14.12
CA ARG A 102 0.53 2.02 -15.38
C ARG A 102 0.29 2.92 -16.60
N GLU A 103 -0.67 3.84 -16.49
CA GLU A 103 -1.06 4.72 -17.59
C GLU A 103 -0.06 5.86 -17.77
N GLY A 104 0.65 6.24 -16.70
CA GLY A 104 1.48 7.42 -16.67
C GLY A 104 0.60 8.67 -16.69
N ASP A 105 0.28 9.25 -15.53
CA ASP A 105 -0.36 10.57 -15.50
C ASP A 105 0.65 11.62 -16.01
N ALA A 106 0.27 12.47 -16.97
CA ALA A 106 1.14 13.52 -17.52
C ALA A 106 1.67 14.50 -16.46
N ARG A 107 1.01 14.58 -15.30
CA ARG A 107 1.42 15.39 -14.14
C ARG A 107 2.37 14.65 -13.19
N CYS A 108 2.56 13.35 -13.38
CA CYS A 108 3.44 12.52 -12.57
C CYS A 108 4.70 12.17 -13.37
N ARG A 109 5.88 12.43 -12.79
CA ARG A 109 7.16 11.96 -13.34
C ARG A 109 7.57 10.70 -12.61
N PHE A 110 7.63 9.59 -13.33
CA PHE A 110 8.11 8.32 -12.81
C PHE A 110 9.58 8.14 -13.21
N ALA A 111 10.45 7.94 -12.22
CA ALA A 111 11.85 7.61 -12.45
C ALA A 111 12.13 6.25 -11.78
N ALA A 112 12.78 5.34 -12.51
CA ALA A 112 13.32 4.14 -11.90
C ALA A 112 14.52 4.55 -11.03
N ILE A 113 14.41 4.38 -9.72
CA ILE A 113 15.52 4.59 -8.80
C ILE A 113 16.31 3.29 -8.80
N ALA A 114 17.48 3.27 -9.44
CA ALA A 114 18.46 2.22 -9.21
C ALA A 114 18.79 2.24 -7.71
N ARG A 115 18.78 1.08 -7.04
CA ARG A 115 19.22 0.98 -5.64
C ARG A 115 20.69 1.43 -5.54
N SER A 116 20.90 2.72 -5.36
CA SER A 116 22.21 3.31 -5.09
C SER A 116 22.56 2.98 -3.65
N ALA A 117 23.61 2.18 -3.44
CA ALA A 117 24.24 2.12 -2.14
C ALA A 117 24.68 3.55 -1.77
N ALA A 118 24.11 4.09 -0.69
CA ALA A 118 24.33 5.44 -0.17
C ALA A 118 23.76 6.59 -1.04
N GLN A 119 22.67 7.16 -0.59
CA GLN A 119 22.30 8.53 -0.93
C GLN A 119 21.91 9.24 0.36
N GLU A 120 22.82 10.08 0.87
CA GLU A 120 22.50 11.05 1.93
C GLU A 120 21.35 11.94 1.43
N PRO A 121 20.40 12.31 2.30
CA PRO A 121 19.29 13.17 1.91
C PRO A 121 19.83 14.53 1.44
N PRO A 122 19.38 15.05 0.29
CA PRO A 122 19.70 16.41 -0.07
C PRO A 122 18.87 17.34 0.82
N PHE A 123 19.56 18.35 1.35
CA PHE A 123 19.06 19.52 2.09
C PHE A 123 19.03 19.40 3.63
N ARG A 124 20.00 20.10 4.24
CA ARG A 124 19.88 20.78 5.53
C ARG A 124 19.02 22.04 5.39
#